data_AF-A0A6A4DN79-F1
#
_entry.id   AF-A0A6A4DN79-F1
#
_cell.length_a   1.000
_cell.length_b   1.000
_cell.length_c   1.000
_cell.angle_alpha   90.00
_cell.angle_beta   90.00
_cell.angle_gamma   90.00
#
_symmetry.space_group_name_H-M   'P 1'
#
loop_
_entity.id
_entity.type
_entity.pdbx_description
1 polymer ?
#
loop_
_entity_poly.entity_id
_entity_poly.type
_entity_poly.pdbx_seq_one_letter_code
_entity_poly.pdbx_strand_id
1 'polypeptide(L)' 'MDKSQLNDQRRPFSLAEQLRIVDKLEPARVQLNSCDSDVQRVAHLNSSLRKKLLPESERGHNPASTQRP' A
#
# COMPACT_ATOMS: atom_id res chain seq x y z
N MET A 1 -15.28 -19.97 18.68
CA MET A 1 -15.00 -18.90 17.71
C MET A 1 -14.20 -17.83 18.43
N ASP A 2 -13.18 -17.28 17.76
CA ASP A 2 -12.40 -16.16 18.29
C ASP A 2 -13.32 -14.93 18.45
N LYS A 3 -13.32 -14.29 19.62
CA LYS A 3 -14.18 -13.15 19.91
C LYS A 3 -13.81 -11.91 19.08
N SER A 4 -12.58 -11.85 18.55
CA SER A 4 -12.12 -10.78 17.65
C SER A 4 -12.78 -10.79 16.28
N GLN A 5 -13.47 -11.87 15.90
CA GLN A 5 -14.16 -11.97 14.61
C GLN A 5 -15.63 -11.53 14.66
N LEU A 6 -16.08 -11.04 15.82
CA LEU A 6 -17.45 -10.61 16.02
C LEU A 6 -17.51 -9.08 16.11
N ASN A 7 -18.53 -8.51 15.46
CA ASN A 7 -18.86 -7.10 15.57
C ASN A 7 -19.57 -6.79 16.90
N ASP A 8 -19.89 -5.51 17.14
CA ASP A 8 -20.54 -5.05 18.37
C ASP A 8 -21.92 -5.70 18.62
N GLN A 9 -22.56 -6.22 17.57
CA GLN A 9 -23.82 -6.97 17.64
C GLN A 9 -23.61 -8.48 17.85
N ARG A 10 -22.38 -8.90 18.15
CA ARG A 10 -21.94 -10.30 18.27
C ARG A 10 -22.18 -11.16 17.03
N ARG A 11 -22.22 -10.53 15.84
CA ARG A 11 -22.32 -11.23 14.56
C ARG A 11 -20.94 -11.33 13.91
N PRO A 12 -20.66 -12.39 13.15
CA PRO A 12 -19.45 -12.43 12.33
C PRO A 12 -19.37 -11.21 11.43
N PHE A 13 -18.19 -10.61 11.30
CA PHE A 13 -17.97 -9.56 10.32
C PHE A 13 -18.24 -10.07 8.91
N SER A 14 -18.91 -9.26 8.09
CA SER A 14 -18.95 -9.48 6.65
C SER A 14 -17.56 -9.31 6.04
N LEU A 15 -17.35 -9.89 4.86
CA LEU A 15 -16.07 -9.77 4.15
C LEU A 15 -15.63 -8.31 3.95
N ALA A 16 -16.57 -7.42 3.63
CA ALA A 16 -16.28 -6.00 3.47
C ALA A 16 -15.83 -5.33 4.78
N GLU A 17 -16.44 -5.69 5.91
CA GLU A 17 -16.03 -5.19 7.22
C GLU A 17 -14.64 -5.71 7.61
N GLN A 18 -14.35 -6.98 7.33
CA GLN A 18 -13.03 -7.57 7.58
C GLN A 18 -11.96 -6.86 6.74
N LEU A 19 -12.19 -6.64 5.45
CA LEU A 19 -11.28 -5.88 4.59
C LEU A 19 -11.04 -4.48 5.14
N ARG A 20 -12.10 -3.78 5.57
CA ARG A 20 -11.97 -2.43 6.15
C ARG A 20 -11.19 -2.42 7.47
N ILE A 21 -11.29 -3.48 8.29
CA ILE A 21 -10.50 -3.63 9.51
C ILE A 21 -9.02 -3.81 9.14
N VAL A 22 -8.74 -4.70 8.21
CA VAL A 22 -7.37 -4.96 7.73
C VAL A 22 -6.76 -3.68 7.13
N ASP A 23 -7.52 -2.94 6.32
CA ASP A 23 -7.09 -1.68 5.72
C ASP A 23 -6.71 -0.61 6.75
N LYS A 24 -7.41 -0.59 7.89
CA LYS A 24 -7.09 0.30 9.03
C LYS A 24 -5.85 -0.15 9.80
N LEU A 25 -5.69 -1.46 10.00
CA LEU A 25 -4.56 -2.03 10.74
C LEU A 25 -3.27 -2.02 9.91
N GLU A 26 -3.40 -2.11 8.59
CA GLU A 26 -2.30 -2.13 7.64
C GLU A 26 -2.49 -1.06 6.54
N PRO A 27 -2.41 0.25 6.88
CA PRO A 27 -2.63 1.32 5.90
C PRO A 27 -1.68 1.26 4.71
N ALA A 28 -0.46 0.72 4.92
CA ALA A 28 0.52 0.49 3.86
C ALA A 28 0.01 -0.49 2.80
N ARG A 29 -0.82 -1.50 3.15
CA ARG A 29 -1.41 -2.42 2.16
C ARG A 29 -2.40 -1.72 1.25
N VAL A 30 -3.21 -0.82 1.80
CA VAL A 30 -4.11 0.03 0.98
C VAL A 30 -3.30 0.86 0.01
N GLN A 31 -2.21 1.48 0.48
CA GLN A 31 -1.33 2.28 -0.38
C GLN A 31 -0.67 1.44 -1.49
N LEU A 32 -0.21 0.23 -1.17
CA LEU A 32 0.39 -0.68 -2.16
C LEU A 32 -0.62 -1.20 -3.18
N ASN A 33 -1.87 -1.45 -2.76
CA ASN A 33 -2.92 -1.99 -3.63
C ASN A 33 -3.69 -0.93 -4.44
N SER A 34 -3.62 0.35 -4.04
CA SER A 34 -4.38 1.45 -4.67
C SER A 34 -3.54 2.35 -5.58
N CYS A 35 -2.22 2.24 -5.53
CA CYS A 35 -1.34 3.05 -6.37
C CYS A 35 -1.05 2.32 -7.68
N ASP A 36 -1.88 2.57 -8.69
CA ASP A 36 -1.71 1.98 -10.04
C ASP A 36 -0.55 2.62 -10.82
N SER A 37 -0.04 3.77 -10.36
CA SER A 37 1.04 4.52 -11.01
C SER A 37 2.15 4.91 -10.03
N ASP A 38 3.37 5.08 -10.55
CA ASP A 38 4.51 5.59 -9.78
C ASP A 38 4.25 6.99 -9.23
N VAL A 39 3.50 7.81 -9.97
CA VAL A 39 3.09 9.16 -9.54
C VAL A 39 2.25 9.09 -8.26
N GLN A 40 1.29 8.16 -8.19
CA GLN A 40 0.50 7.95 -6.98
C GLN A 40 1.35 7.37 -5.85
N ARG A 41 2.26 6.43 -6.15
CA ARG A 41 3.17 5.85 -5.17
C ARG A 41 4.05 6.90 -4.49
N VAL A 42 4.45 7.97 -5.18
CA VAL A 42 5.30 9.04 -4.60
C VAL A 42 4.54 10.30 -4.21
N ALA A 43 3.21 10.30 -4.34
CA ALA A 43 2.36 11.46 -4.08
C ALA A 43 2.32 11.92 -2.62
N HIS A 44 2.84 11.11 -1.70
CA HIS A 44 2.95 11.45 -0.27
C HIS A 44 4.34 12.00 0.11
N LEU A 45 5.34 11.87 -0.77
CA LEU A 45 6.70 12.36 -0.50
C LEU A 45 6.74 13.89 -0.58
N ASN A 46 7.69 14.53 0.10
CA ASN A 46 7.90 15.97 -0.07
C ASN A 46 8.50 16.29 -1.46
N SER A 47 8.36 17.53 -1.91
CA SER A 47 8.80 17.95 -3.24
C SER A 47 10.30 17.75 -3.49
N SER A 48 11.14 17.93 -2.47
CA SER A 48 12.59 17.68 -2.56
C SER A 48 12.94 16.21 -2.78
N LEU A 49 12.20 15.28 -2.17
CA LEU A 49 12.38 13.84 -2.37
C LEU A 49 11.83 13.39 -3.73
N ARG A 50 10.69 13.94 -4.17
CA ARG A 50 10.15 13.62 -5.51
C ARG A 50 11.09 14.00 -6.64
N LYS A 51 11.80 15.13 -6.52
CA LYS A 51 12.82 15.57 -7.49
C LYS A 51 14.05 14.66 -7.57
N LYS A 52 14.29 13.84 -6.55
CA LYS A 52 15.37 12.85 -6.51
C LYS A 52 14.95 11.49 -7.06
N LEU A 53 13.69 11.34 -7.45
CA LEU A 53 13.19 10.10 -8.03
C LEU A 53 13.69 9.96 -9.47
N LEU A 54 14.16 8.77 -9.83
CA LEU A 54 14.58 8.49 -11.19
C LEU A 54 13.37 8.46 -12.13
N PRO A 55 13.45 9.10 -13.31
CA PRO A 55 12.46 8.98 -14.36
C PRO A 55 12.27 7.52 -14.77
N GLU A 56 11.05 7.16 -15.19
CA GLU A 56 10.73 5.76 -15.52
C GLU A 56 11.65 5.16 -16.57
N SER A 57 12.03 5.96 -17.57
CA SER A 57 12.95 5.62 -18.65
C SER A 57 14.37 5.28 -18.19
N GLU A 58 14.81 5.83 -17.05
CA GLU A 58 16.17 5.67 -16.54
C GLU A 58 16.30 4.54 -15.50
N ARG A 59 15.17 4.06 -14.97
CA ARG A 59 15.17 3.00 -13.95
C ARG A 59 15.71 1.66 -14.49
N GLY A 60 15.45 1.33 -15.75
CA GLY A 60 15.94 0.09 -16.37
C GLY A 60 17.45 0.04 -16.61
N HIS A 61 18.13 1.19 -16.54
CA HIS A 61 19.59 1.29 -16.62
C HIS A 61 20.27 1.44 -15.26
N ASN A 62 19.49 1.56 -14.18
CA ASN A 62 20.06 1.60 -12.85
C ASN A 62 20.48 0.18 -12.42
N PRO A 63 21.77 -0.06 -12.11
CA PRO A 63 22.25 -1.39 -11.73
C PRO A 63 21.59 -1.93 -10.45
N ALA A 64 21.10 -1.05 -9.56
CA ALA A 64 20.33 -1.45 -8.38
C ALA A 64 18.91 -1.93 -8.74
N SER A 65 18.36 -1.54 -9.89
CA SER A 65 17.04 -1.98 -10.37
C SER A 65 17.08 -3.37 -11.00
N THR A 66 18.24 -3.82 -11.46
CA THR A 66 18.46 -5.17 -12.02
C THR A 66 18.85 -6.21 -10.97
N GLN A 67 19.20 -5.77 -9.75
CA GLN A 67 19.57 -6.66 -8.67
C GLN A 67 18.30 -7.20 -8.00
N ARG A 68 17.81 -8.34 -8.52
CA ARG A 68 16.73 -9.10 -7.86
C ARG A 68 17.25 -9.73 -6.56
N PRO A 69 16.47 -9.75 -5.48
CA PRO A 69 16.79 -10.56 -4.29
C PRO A 69 16.79 -12.05 -4.62
#